data_AF-A0A9W6QNY6-F1
#
_entry.id   AF-A0A9W6QNY6-F1
#
_cell.length_a   1.000
_cell.length_b   1.000
_cell.length_c   1.000
_cell.angle_alpha   90.00
_cell.angle_beta   90.00
_cell.angle_gamma   90.00
#
_symmetry.space_group_name_H-M   'P 1'
#
loop_
_entity.id
_entity.type
_entity.pdbx_description
1 polymer ?
#
loop_
_entity_poly.entity_id
_entity_poly.type
_entity_poly.pdbx_seq_one_letter_code
_entity_poly.pdbx_strand_id
1 'polypeptide(L)'
;MSEAPAVEPPTGKPAFEDLATAKALTALRLPLIGLPLAALAFAVPTGWLIAAGAGWIGIAVLGIAAVAFLVTTVLALIITGFWIGPAGRLLRAEPWRAASVKVYRPAKGFPRARLVVKEADGTSLSLLAPALPWAAQQILARTGKIWLVGPDDKGWVAIRSAGLAVPLGQARVSTADLSTGYEITVDQPDPSRASLASGDAVLAKVIAMPRKRSRTDMVAPVVLLAFAVFVVVDLLKRGVRADQVGLAVGVFAGTLIIVGFFAWRLYKALYWAKIDRLLSLGPWNAVTAELPEPTRVGRTTVTAQATLADGRIVPVTLPRAGHAIRANIAATGKLWVAGIPADGKQMVTGIPGYPFLNRADFGS
;
A
#
# COMPACT_ATOMS: atom_id res chain seq x y z
N MET A 1 11.07 -16.82 -20.37
CA MET A 1 11.09 -15.62 -19.50
C MET A 1 11.33 -16.10 -18.08
N SER A 2 12.34 -15.61 -17.38
CA SER A 2 12.60 -16.01 -15.99
C SER A 2 11.93 -15.02 -15.06
N GLU A 3 10.68 -15.29 -14.67
CA GLU A 3 10.03 -14.47 -13.65
C GLU A 3 10.78 -14.60 -12.31
N ALA A 4 10.91 -13.50 -11.58
CA ALA A 4 11.40 -13.56 -10.20
C ALA A 4 10.43 -14.44 -9.39
N PRO A 5 10.90 -15.52 -8.74
CA PRO A 5 10.01 -16.43 -8.03
C PRO A 5 9.29 -15.65 -6.94
N ALA A 6 7.96 -15.75 -6.97
CA ALA A 6 7.04 -15.11 -6.04
C ALA A 6 6.20 -16.19 -5.35
N VAL A 7 5.95 -16.02 -4.05
CA VAL A 7 5.13 -16.98 -3.28
C VAL A 7 3.72 -17.05 -3.84
N GLU A 8 3.34 -18.25 -4.28
CA GLU A 8 1.97 -18.60 -4.64
C GLU A 8 1.14 -18.87 -3.36
N PRO A 9 -0.16 -18.55 -3.34
CA PRO A 9 -1.01 -18.84 -2.19
C PRO A 9 -1.26 -20.36 -2.05
N PRO A 10 -1.47 -20.85 -0.82
CA PRO A 10 -1.74 -22.27 -0.57
C PRO A 10 -3.11 -22.69 -1.11
N THR A 11 -3.17 -23.87 -1.75
CA THR A 11 -4.36 -24.37 -2.46
C THR A 11 -5.07 -25.55 -1.77
N GLY A 12 -4.51 -26.09 -0.67
CA GLY A 12 -5.02 -27.30 0.00
C GLY A 12 -5.79 -27.05 1.30
N LYS A 13 -5.96 -25.79 1.72
CA LYS A 13 -6.63 -25.40 2.97
C LYS A 13 -7.48 -24.16 2.72
N PRO A 14 -8.53 -23.90 3.52
CA PRO A 14 -9.31 -22.68 3.41
C PRO A 14 -8.42 -21.45 3.30
N ALA A 15 -8.71 -20.57 2.35
CA ALA A 15 -7.86 -19.43 2.02
C ALA A 15 -7.60 -18.50 3.22
N PHE A 16 -8.51 -18.44 4.20
CA PHE A 16 -8.38 -17.66 5.42
C PHE A 16 -7.33 -18.22 6.39
N GLU A 17 -6.96 -19.50 6.28
CA GLU A 17 -5.86 -20.08 7.08
C GLU A 17 -4.48 -19.57 6.63
N ASP A 18 -4.37 -19.03 5.42
CA ASP A 18 -3.21 -18.27 5.01
C ASP A 18 -3.16 -16.94 5.78
N LEU A 19 -2.15 -16.81 6.64
CA LEU A 19 -1.90 -15.63 7.45
C LEU A 19 -1.80 -14.33 6.63
N ALA A 20 -1.29 -14.41 5.40
CA ALA A 20 -1.24 -13.25 4.50
C ALA A 20 -2.65 -12.78 4.13
N THR A 21 -3.52 -13.73 3.80
CA THR A 21 -4.91 -13.53 3.40
C THR A 21 -5.77 -13.04 4.58
N ALA A 22 -5.66 -13.65 5.76
CA ALA A 22 -6.35 -13.20 6.97
C ALA A 22 -6.00 -11.75 7.34
N LYS A 23 -4.72 -11.39 7.23
CA LYS A 23 -4.25 -10.03 7.47
C LYS A 23 -4.73 -9.04 6.41
N ALA A 24 -4.75 -9.45 5.15
CA ALA A 24 -5.30 -8.64 4.06
C ALA A 24 -6.77 -8.28 4.33
N LEU A 25 -7.58 -9.27 4.71
CA LEU A 25 -8.99 -9.07 5.04
C LEU A 25 -9.17 -8.16 6.26
N THR A 26 -8.35 -8.34 7.30
CA THR A 26 -8.38 -7.47 8.49
C THR A 26 -7.98 -6.02 8.15
N ALA A 27 -6.98 -5.84 7.29
CA ALA A 27 -6.53 -4.52 6.86
C ALA A 27 -7.62 -3.75 6.09
N LEU A 28 -8.51 -4.44 5.37
CA LEU A 28 -9.66 -3.82 4.70
C LEU A 28 -10.70 -3.25 5.66
N ARG A 29 -10.77 -3.74 6.91
CA ARG A 29 -11.70 -3.25 7.94
C ARG A 29 -11.21 -1.97 8.60
N LEU A 30 -9.90 -1.73 8.63
CA LEU A 30 -9.32 -0.62 9.37
C LEU A 30 -9.85 0.75 8.94
N PRO A 31 -9.99 1.07 7.64
CA PRO A 31 -10.59 2.35 7.22
C PRO A 31 -12.07 2.48 7.62
N LEU A 32 -12.83 1.38 7.65
CA LEU A 32 -14.26 1.40 7.97
C LEU A 32 -14.54 1.69 9.44
N ILE A 33 -13.56 1.48 10.32
CA ILE A 33 -13.64 1.80 11.74
C ILE A 33 -12.96 3.16 12.00
N GLY A 34 -11.75 3.36 11.45
CA GLY A 34 -10.95 4.55 11.74
C GLY A 34 -11.54 5.84 11.18
N LEU A 35 -12.13 5.82 9.98
CA LEU A 35 -12.70 7.02 9.36
C LEU A 35 -13.94 7.56 10.09
N PRO A 36 -14.95 6.75 10.48
CA PRO A 36 -16.07 7.25 11.28
C PRO A 36 -15.64 7.76 12.66
N LEU A 37 -14.70 7.08 13.32
CA LEU A 37 -14.15 7.56 14.60
C LEU A 37 -13.44 8.91 14.44
N ALA A 38 -12.68 9.09 13.36
CA ALA A 38 -12.08 10.38 13.03
C ALA A 38 -13.15 11.45 12.79
N ALA A 39 -14.20 11.15 12.02
CA ALA A 39 -15.31 12.09 11.79
C ALA A 39 -15.95 12.54 13.11
N LEU A 40 -16.22 11.60 14.04
CA LEU A 40 -16.75 11.92 15.37
C LEU A 40 -15.77 12.76 16.20
N ALA A 41 -14.47 12.45 16.15
CA ALA A 41 -13.45 13.19 16.88
C ALA A 41 -13.34 14.66 16.44
N PHE A 42 -13.75 15.00 15.22
CA PHE A 42 -13.85 16.39 14.76
C PHE A 42 -15.26 16.99 14.96
N ALA A 43 -16.31 16.19 14.77
CA ALA A 43 -17.70 16.66 14.90
C ALA A 43 -18.06 17.05 16.33
N VAL A 44 -17.62 16.27 17.34
CA VAL A 44 -17.94 16.53 18.76
C VAL A 44 -17.35 17.87 19.23
N PRO A 45 -16.05 18.16 19.04
CA PRO A 45 -15.51 19.49 19.36
C PRO A 45 -16.14 20.61 18.55
N THR A 46 -16.53 20.36 17.29
CA THR A 46 -17.25 21.36 16.48
C THR A 46 -18.58 21.73 17.13
N GLY A 47 -19.40 20.74 17.52
CA GLY A 47 -20.67 20.97 18.19
C GLY A 47 -20.52 21.67 19.53
N TRP A 48 -19.49 21.31 20.30
CA TRP A 48 -19.16 21.99 21.55
C TRP A 48 -18.78 23.46 21.34
N LEU A 49 -17.93 23.77 20.34
CA LEU A 49 -17.56 25.15 20.01
C LEU A 49 -18.76 26.00 19.56
N ILE A 50 -19.69 25.40 18.81
CA ILE A 50 -20.95 26.06 18.43
C ILE A 50 -21.77 26.39 19.68
N ALA A 51 -21.95 25.42 20.58
CA ALA A 51 -22.70 25.60 21.83
C ALA A 51 -22.05 26.63 22.77
N ALA A 52 -20.71 26.71 22.77
CA ALA A 52 -19.96 27.67 23.57
C ALA A 52 -19.89 29.09 22.95
N GLY A 53 -20.51 29.33 21.79
CA GLY A 53 -20.47 30.63 21.11
C GLY A 53 -19.08 31.01 20.60
N ALA A 54 -18.24 30.03 20.27
CA ALA A 54 -16.88 30.28 19.80
C ALA A 54 -16.84 30.92 18.41
N GLY A 55 -15.68 31.48 18.04
CA GLY A 55 -15.46 32.09 16.73
C GLY A 55 -15.66 31.10 15.56
N TRP A 56 -16.28 31.59 14.49
CA TRP A 56 -16.70 30.78 13.33
C TRP A 56 -15.57 30.04 12.62
N ILE A 57 -14.33 30.54 12.66
CA ILE A 57 -13.18 29.95 11.97
C ILE A 57 -12.86 28.55 12.51
N GLY A 58 -12.82 28.39 13.84
CA GLY A 58 -12.54 27.09 14.48
C GLY A 58 -13.65 26.08 14.20
N ILE A 59 -14.90 26.53 14.25
CA ILE A 59 -16.09 25.75 13.90
C ILE A 59 -16.03 25.29 12.44
N ALA A 60 -15.72 26.19 11.51
CA ALA A 60 -15.64 25.88 10.09
C ALA A 60 -14.55 24.85 9.77
N VAL A 61 -13.34 25.02 10.33
CA VAL A 61 -12.21 24.10 10.08
C VAL A 61 -12.53 22.68 10.57
N LEU A 62 -13.01 22.55 11.81
CA LEU A 62 -13.35 21.24 12.38
C LEU A 62 -14.58 20.62 11.71
N GLY A 63 -15.58 21.44 11.36
CA GLY A 63 -16.77 21.00 10.62
C GLY A 63 -16.43 20.48 9.22
N ILE A 64 -15.60 21.19 8.47
CA ILE A 64 -15.13 20.73 7.15
C ILE A 64 -14.34 19.43 7.28
N ALA A 65 -13.46 19.31 8.28
CA ALA A 65 -12.72 18.08 8.53
C ALA A 65 -13.67 16.91 8.83
N ALA A 66 -14.67 17.12 9.69
CA ALA A 66 -15.68 16.10 10.02
C ALA A 66 -16.45 15.63 8.78
N VAL A 67 -16.91 16.56 7.93
CA VAL A 67 -17.62 16.23 6.67
C VAL A 67 -16.69 15.48 5.72
N ALA A 68 -15.42 15.89 5.58
CA ALA A 68 -14.47 15.21 4.71
C ALA A 68 -14.23 13.75 5.16
N PHE A 69 -14.08 13.49 6.47
CA PHE A 69 -13.97 12.13 7.00
C PHE A 69 -15.26 11.33 6.82
N LEU A 70 -16.43 11.95 6.97
CA LEU A 70 -17.72 11.31 6.72
C LEU A 70 -17.88 10.89 5.25
N VAL A 71 -17.60 11.79 4.31
CA VAL A 71 -17.64 11.50 2.86
C VAL A 71 -16.66 10.37 2.53
N THR A 72 -15.45 10.39 3.10
CA THR A 72 -14.46 9.33 2.90
C THR A 72 -14.94 8.00 3.50
N THR A 73 -15.64 8.02 4.63
CA THR A 73 -16.25 6.82 5.25
C THR A 73 -17.29 6.21 4.33
N VAL A 74 -18.20 7.02 3.79
CA VAL A 74 -19.23 6.57 2.84
C VAL A 74 -18.58 5.97 1.59
N LEU A 75 -17.56 6.65 1.04
CA LEU A 75 -16.84 6.14 -0.11
C LEU A 75 -16.12 4.82 0.18
N ALA A 76 -15.48 4.68 1.35
CA ALA A 76 -14.85 3.44 1.78
C ALA A 76 -15.89 2.31 1.94
N LEU A 77 -17.06 2.60 2.52
CA LEU A 77 -18.14 1.63 2.65
C LEU A 77 -18.65 1.13 1.29
N ILE A 78 -18.83 2.05 0.33
CA ILE A 78 -19.26 1.71 -1.04
C ILE A 78 -18.19 0.89 -1.77
N ILE A 79 -16.92 1.28 -1.67
CA ILE A 79 -15.83 0.63 -2.40
C ILE A 79 -15.46 -0.72 -1.78
N THR A 80 -15.29 -0.81 -0.45
CA THR A 80 -14.78 -2.02 0.21
C THR A 80 -15.77 -2.66 1.19
N GLY A 81 -16.61 -1.87 1.83
CA GLY A 81 -17.49 -2.33 2.92
C GLY A 81 -18.43 -3.46 2.55
N PHE A 82 -19.15 -3.32 1.44
CA PHE A 82 -20.11 -4.35 0.99
C PHE A 82 -19.45 -5.69 0.62
N TRP A 83 -18.13 -5.70 0.35
CA TRP A 83 -17.37 -6.87 -0.06
C TRP A 83 -16.75 -7.66 1.11
N ILE A 84 -16.41 -7.00 2.22
CA ILE A 84 -15.68 -7.64 3.33
C ILE A 84 -16.45 -8.82 3.94
N GLY A 85 -17.77 -8.70 4.05
CA GLY A 85 -18.64 -9.76 4.55
C GLY A 85 -18.59 -11.01 3.65
N PRO A 86 -18.98 -10.89 2.37
CA PRO A 86 -18.84 -11.96 1.36
C PRO A 86 -17.42 -12.56 1.31
N ALA A 87 -16.39 -11.72 1.22
CA ALA A 87 -14.99 -12.15 1.19
C ALA A 87 -14.64 -13.03 2.41
N GLY A 88 -15.05 -12.61 3.61
CA GLY A 88 -14.79 -13.36 4.83
C GLY A 88 -15.51 -14.70 4.91
N ARG A 89 -16.66 -14.86 4.26
CA ARG A 89 -17.34 -16.16 4.17
C ARG A 89 -16.64 -17.07 3.16
N LEU A 90 -16.42 -16.55 1.94
CA LEU A 90 -15.73 -17.26 0.86
C LEU A 90 -14.37 -17.80 1.30
N LEU A 91 -13.51 -16.92 1.84
CA LEU A 91 -12.15 -17.28 2.22
C LEU A 91 -12.10 -18.33 3.35
N ARG A 92 -13.12 -18.41 4.21
CA ARG A 92 -13.17 -19.42 5.27
C ARG A 92 -13.74 -20.75 4.80
N ALA A 93 -14.52 -20.74 3.73
CA ALA A 93 -15.18 -21.93 3.21
C ALA A 93 -14.30 -22.68 2.20
N GLU A 94 -13.59 -21.95 1.35
CA GLU A 94 -12.93 -22.51 0.18
C GLU A 94 -11.42 -22.21 0.15
N PRO A 95 -10.60 -23.13 -0.40
CA PRO A 95 -9.20 -22.87 -0.68
C PRO A 95 -9.02 -21.95 -1.90
N TRP A 96 -7.81 -21.42 -2.07
CA TRP A 96 -7.42 -20.76 -3.31
C TRP A 96 -7.38 -21.77 -4.47
N ARG A 97 -8.05 -21.44 -5.58
CA ARG A 97 -7.96 -22.20 -6.83
C ARG A 97 -7.12 -21.44 -7.84
N ALA A 98 -6.11 -22.09 -8.41
CA ALA A 98 -5.30 -21.50 -9.47
C ALA A 98 -6.09 -21.53 -10.80
N ALA A 99 -6.02 -20.43 -11.55
CA ALA A 99 -6.63 -20.31 -12.86
C ALA A 99 -5.75 -19.45 -13.78
N SER A 100 -5.98 -19.57 -15.09
CA SER A 100 -5.35 -18.69 -16.08
C SER A 100 -6.18 -17.43 -16.29
N VAL A 101 -5.55 -16.29 -16.54
CA VAL A 101 -6.24 -15.01 -16.70
C VAL A 101 -5.70 -14.21 -17.87
N LYS A 102 -6.62 -13.55 -18.58
CA LYS A 102 -6.33 -12.42 -19.47
C LYS A 102 -6.95 -11.16 -18.91
N VAL A 103 -6.22 -10.05 -19.00
CA VAL A 103 -6.63 -8.77 -18.41
C VAL A 103 -6.94 -7.78 -19.51
N TYR A 104 -8.15 -7.25 -19.48
CA TYR A 104 -8.67 -6.28 -20.43
C TYR A 104 -9.01 -4.96 -19.75
N ARG A 105 -9.06 -3.90 -20.54
CA ARG A 105 -9.63 -2.60 -20.15
C ARG A 105 -10.71 -2.17 -21.14
N PRO A 106 -11.74 -1.45 -20.65
CA PRO A 106 -12.73 -0.86 -21.53
C PRO A 106 -12.06 0.18 -22.44
N ALA A 107 -12.49 0.23 -23.70
CA ALA A 107 -12.01 1.25 -24.65
C ALA A 107 -12.50 2.66 -24.30
N LYS A 108 -13.65 2.78 -23.62
CA LYS A 108 -14.25 4.06 -23.17
C LYS A 108 -14.77 3.93 -21.73
N GLY A 109 -14.73 5.04 -20.99
CA GLY A 109 -15.29 5.13 -19.64
C GLY A 109 -14.27 4.88 -18.51
N PHE A 110 -14.78 4.63 -17.31
CA PHE A 110 -13.94 4.44 -16.11
C PHE A 110 -13.03 3.21 -16.24
N PRO A 111 -11.77 3.28 -15.77
CA PRO A 111 -10.77 2.23 -15.93
C PRO A 111 -11.03 1.06 -14.96
N ARG A 112 -12.09 0.28 -15.20
CA ARG A 112 -12.39 -0.95 -14.48
C ARG A 112 -11.62 -2.10 -15.12
N ALA A 113 -10.91 -2.89 -14.32
CA ALA A 113 -10.26 -4.08 -14.85
C ALA A 113 -11.31 -5.13 -15.20
N ARG A 114 -11.18 -5.70 -16.40
CA ARG A 114 -12.00 -6.79 -16.92
C ARG A 114 -11.10 -8.02 -17.00
N LEU A 115 -11.50 -9.12 -16.39
CA LEU A 115 -10.70 -10.35 -16.35
C LEU A 115 -11.48 -11.45 -17.06
N VAL A 116 -10.83 -12.12 -17.99
CA VAL A 116 -11.34 -13.38 -18.55
C VAL A 116 -10.49 -14.48 -17.95
N VAL A 117 -11.11 -15.29 -17.10
CA VAL A 117 -10.44 -16.32 -16.31
C VAL A 117 -10.85 -17.68 -16.85
N LYS A 118 -9.89 -18.58 -17.06
CA LYS A 118 -10.13 -19.96 -17.42
C LYS A 118 -9.60 -20.88 -16.33
N GLU A 119 -10.52 -21.56 -15.65
CA GLU A 119 -10.25 -22.53 -14.59
C GLU A 119 -9.67 -23.84 -15.18
N ALA A 120 -9.14 -24.71 -14.31
CA ALA A 120 -8.47 -25.95 -14.71
C ALA A 120 -9.42 -26.97 -15.36
N ASP A 121 -10.70 -26.93 -15.02
CA ASP A 121 -11.78 -27.74 -15.60
C ASP A 121 -12.20 -27.25 -17.00
N GLY A 122 -11.63 -26.14 -17.48
CA GLY A 122 -11.96 -25.50 -18.76
C GLY A 122 -13.06 -24.45 -18.67
N THR A 123 -13.70 -24.27 -17.50
CA THR A 123 -14.75 -23.27 -17.28
C THR A 123 -14.17 -21.86 -17.47
N SER A 124 -14.88 -21.04 -18.23
CA SER A 124 -14.51 -19.64 -18.48
C SER A 124 -15.42 -18.70 -17.69
N LEU A 125 -14.82 -17.81 -16.90
CA LEU A 125 -15.48 -16.81 -16.09
C LEU A 125 -15.09 -15.40 -16.55
N SER A 126 -16.08 -14.56 -16.79
CA SER A 126 -15.87 -13.12 -16.99
C SER A 126 -16.01 -12.41 -15.64
N LEU A 127 -14.93 -11.82 -15.14
CA LEU A 127 -14.91 -11.12 -13.84
C LEU A 127 -14.68 -9.62 -14.01
N LEU A 128 -15.52 -8.81 -13.35
CA LEU A 128 -15.31 -7.37 -13.23
C LEU A 128 -14.60 -7.05 -11.91
N ALA A 129 -13.41 -6.47 -11.98
CA ALA A 129 -12.61 -6.08 -10.82
C ALA A 129 -12.39 -4.55 -10.80
N PRO A 130 -13.37 -3.78 -10.32
CA PRO A 130 -13.39 -2.32 -10.50
C PRO A 130 -12.28 -1.58 -9.75
N ALA A 131 -11.81 -2.14 -8.63
CA ALA A 131 -10.81 -1.52 -7.76
C ALA A 131 -9.42 -2.19 -7.88
N LEU A 132 -9.18 -3.00 -8.92
CA LEU A 132 -7.90 -3.69 -9.10
C LEU A 132 -6.80 -2.68 -9.45
N PRO A 133 -5.75 -2.51 -8.62
CA PRO A 133 -4.70 -1.53 -8.90
C PRO A 133 -3.94 -1.85 -10.18
N TRP A 134 -3.41 -0.82 -10.84
CA TRP A 134 -2.63 -0.97 -12.07
C TRP A 134 -1.45 -1.96 -11.92
N ALA A 135 -0.76 -1.95 -10.78
CA ALA A 135 0.34 -2.89 -10.52
C ALA A 135 -0.14 -4.36 -10.53
N ALA A 136 -1.29 -4.65 -9.92
CA ALA A 136 -1.87 -5.99 -9.93
C ALA A 136 -2.33 -6.38 -11.33
N GLN A 137 -2.90 -5.45 -12.11
CA GLN A 137 -3.24 -5.70 -13.51
C GLN A 137 -2.02 -6.10 -14.36
N GLN A 138 -0.89 -5.41 -14.18
CA GLN A 138 0.36 -5.73 -14.89
C GLN A 138 0.93 -7.08 -14.49
N ILE A 139 0.87 -7.42 -13.19
CA ILE A 139 1.30 -8.73 -12.71
C ILE A 139 0.43 -9.83 -13.31
N LEU A 140 -0.90 -9.71 -13.22
CA LEU A 140 -1.82 -10.69 -13.81
C LEU A 140 -1.65 -10.83 -15.33
N ALA A 141 -1.48 -9.72 -16.05
CA ALA A 141 -1.24 -9.73 -17.49
C ALA A 141 0.09 -10.38 -17.85
N ARG A 142 1.14 -10.16 -17.04
CA ARG A 142 2.48 -10.74 -17.24
C ARG A 142 2.52 -12.23 -16.92
N THR A 143 1.96 -12.63 -15.78
CA THR A 143 2.04 -14.02 -15.33
C THR A 143 1.00 -14.91 -15.99
N GLY A 144 -0.11 -14.33 -16.46
CA GLY A 144 -1.27 -15.07 -16.95
C GLY A 144 -1.92 -15.96 -15.89
N LYS A 145 -1.57 -15.79 -14.61
CA LYS A 145 -2.03 -16.61 -13.48
C LYS A 145 -2.79 -15.78 -12.46
N ILE A 146 -3.90 -16.32 -11.98
CA ILE A 146 -4.72 -15.76 -10.92
C ILE A 146 -5.13 -16.85 -9.94
N TRP A 147 -5.36 -16.46 -8.69
CA TRP A 147 -5.97 -17.34 -7.70
C TRP A 147 -7.32 -16.79 -7.29
N LEU A 148 -8.30 -17.67 -7.21
CA LEU A 148 -9.70 -17.33 -6.98
C LEU A 148 -10.24 -18.07 -5.75
N VAL A 149 -11.23 -17.46 -5.09
CA VAL A 149 -12.14 -18.12 -4.14
C VAL A 149 -13.56 -17.65 -4.43
N GLY A 150 -14.55 -18.57 -4.42
CA GLY A 150 -15.90 -18.34 -4.95
C GLY A 150 -16.05 -18.80 -6.40
N PRO A 151 -17.09 -18.38 -7.13
CA PRO A 151 -18.06 -17.36 -6.78
C PRO A 151 -19.04 -17.77 -5.67
N ASP A 152 -19.54 -16.79 -4.90
CA ASP A 152 -20.71 -16.99 -4.04
C ASP A 152 -22.04 -16.92 -4.83
N ASP A 153 -23.16 -17.10 -4.13
CA ASP A 153 -24.54 -16.99 -4.65
C ASP A 153 -24.86 -15.64 -5.31
N LYS A 154 -24.11 -14.58 -5.00
CA LYS A 154 -24.25 -13.23 -5.56
C LYS A 154 -23.22 -12.92 -6.65
N GLY A 155 -22.39 -13.91 -7.00
CA GLY A 155 -21.34 -13.82 -7.99
C GLY A 155 -20.05 -13.17 -7.48
N TRP A 156 -19.88 -12.99 -6.18
CA TRP A 156 -18.67 -12.40 -5.60
C TRP A 156 -17.49 -13.36 -5.66
N VAL A 157 -16.32 -12.87 -6.08
CA VAL A 157 -15.08 -13.65 -6.23
C VAL A 157 -13.92 -12.90 -5.59
N ALA A 158 -13.18 -13.59 -4.72
CA ALA A 158 -11.95 -13.04 -4.14
C ALA A 158 -10.80 -13.41 -5.06
N ILE A 159 -9.99 -12.43 -5.45
CA ILE A 159 -8.88 -12.66 -6.36
C ILE A 159 -7.54 -12.25 -5.76
N ARG A 160 -6.49 -12.95 -6.17
CA ARG A 160 -5.11 -12.71 -5.76
C ARG A 160 -4.15 -13.06 -6.90
N SER A 161 -2.98 -12.42 -6.93
CA SER A 161 -1.85 -12.87 -7.75
C SER A 161 -0.73 -13.44 -6.88
N ALA A 162 0.23 -14.14 -7.48
CA ALA A 162 1.48 -14.49 -6.82
C ALA A 162 2.12 -13.24 -6.23
N GLY A 163 2.80 -13.37 -5.08
CA GLY A 163 3.45 -12.26 -4.37
C GLY A 163 2.51 -11.22 -3.74
N LEU A 164 1.32 -10.94 -4.31
CA LEU A 164 0.39 -9.92 -3.83
C LEU A 164 -0.69 -10.49 -2.92
N ALA A 165 -0.47 -10.45 -1.61
CA ALA A 165 -1.54 -10.69 -0.63
C ALA A 165 -2.46 -9.48 -0.43
N VAL A 166 -1.97 -8.27 -0.68
CA VAL A 166 -2.69 -7.01 -0.46
C VAL A 166 -2.49 -6.08 -1.66
N PRO A 167 -3.57 -5.42 -2.14
CA PRO A 167 -4.95 -5.64 -1.72
C PRO A 167 -5.47 -7.00 -2.17
N LEU A 168 -6.29 -7.64 -1.31
CA LEU A 168 -7.15 -8.73 -1.73
C LEU A 168 -8.11 -8.15 -2.77
N GLY A 169 -8.06 -8.66 -4.00
CA GLY A 169 -8.86 -8.12 -5.08
C GLY A 169 -10.32 -8.52 -4.93
N GLN A 170 -11.20 -7.53 -5.08
CA GLN A 170 -12.64 -7.72 -5.19
C GLN A 170 -13.00 -7.86 -6.66
N ALA A 171 -13.65 -8.97 -7.02
CA ALA A 171 -14.21 -9.17 -8.33
C ALA A 171 -15.64 -9.71 -8.26
N ARG A 172 -16.41 -9.53 -9.33
CA ARG A 172 -17.75 -10.09 -9.46
C ARG A 172 -17.93 -10.73 -10.82
N VAL A 173 -18.55 -11.91 -10.86
CA VAL A 173 -18.94 -12.58 -12.10
C VAL A 173 -19.88 -11.69 -12.89
N SER A 174 -19.62 -11.60 -14.18
CA SER A 174 -20.39 -10.86 -15.16
C SER A 174 -20.88 -11.82 -16.23
N THR A 175 -22.14 -11.69 -16.61
CA THR A 175 -22.73 -12.41 -17.76
C THR A 175 -22.37 -11.78 -19.10
N ALA A 176 -21.96 -10.50 -19.09
CA ALA A 176 -21.49 -9.82 -20.29
C ALA A 176 -20.09 -10.32 -20.67
N ASP A 177 -19.84 -10.43 -21.98
CA ASP A 177 -18.52 -10.73 -22.52
C ASP A 177 -17.55 -9.57 -22.27
N LEU A 178 -16.61 -9.81 -21.35
CA LEU A 178 -15.63 -8.84 -20.92
C LEU A 178 -14.33 -8.87 -21.75
N SER A 179 -14.24 -9.75 -22.77
CA SER A 179 -13.15 -9.75 -23.74
C SER A 179 -13.23 -8.59 -24.73
N THR A 180 -14.40 -7.93 -24.79
CA THR A 180 -14.62 -6.71 -25.58
C THR A 180 -13.81 -5.54 -24.99
N GLY A 181 -12.69 -5.18 -25.62
CA GLY A 181 -11.77 -4.14 -25.13
C GLY A 181 -10.37 -4.34 -25.69
N TYR A 182 -9.40 -3.63 -25.11
CA TYR A 182 -7.99 -3.91 -25.39
C TYR A 182 -7.41 -4.77 -24.26
N GLU A 183 -6.72 -5.84 -24.66
CA GLU A 183 -5.90 -6.62 -23.75
C GLU A 183 -4.76 -5.73 -23.24
N ILE A 184 -4.50 -5.77 -21.93
CA ILE A 184 -3.44 -4.95 -21.33
C ILE A 184 -2.10 -5.45 -21.83
N THR A 185 -1.39 -4.60 -22.56
CA THR A 185 0.02 -4.82 -22.87
C THR A 185 0.84 -4.79 -21.59
N VAL A 186 1.73 -5.77 -21.46
CA VAL A 186 2.67 -5.85 -20.34
C VAL A 186 3.80 -4.85 -20.59
N ASP A 187 3.89 -3.83 -19.73
CA ASP A 187 4.88 -2.75 -19.87
C ASP A 187 6.32 -3.27 -19.71
N GLN A 188 6.50 -4.33 -18.92
CA GLN A 188 7.81 -4.96 -18.68
C GLN A 188 7.68 -6.49 -18.51
N PRO A 189 7.96 -7.27 -19.57
CA PRO A 189 7.82 -8.73 -19.54
C PRO A 189 8.83 -9.43 -18.61
N ASP A 190 10.06 -8.91 -18.49
CA ASP A 190 11.10 -9.45 -17.61
C ASP A 190 11.67 -8.37 -16.67
N PRO A 191 11.01 -8.13 -15.52
CA PRO A 191 11.44 -7.14 -14.55
C PRO A 191 12.80 -7.44 -13.90
N SER A 192 13.21 -8.71 -13.86
CA SER A 192 14.49 -9.12 -13.27
C SER A 192 15.68 -8.64 -14.11
N ARG A 193 15.47 -8.42 -15.41
CA ARG A 193 16.48 -7.95 -16.37
C ARG A 193 16.46 -6.43 -16.59
N ALA A 194 15.72 -5.68 -15.78
CA ALA A 194 15.77 -4.23 -15.83
C ALA A 194 17.22 -3.75 -15.62
N SER A 195 17.74 -2.90 -16.51
CA SER A 195 19.10 -2.36 -16.41
C SER A 195 19.35 -1.63 -15.10
N LEU A 196 18.29 -1.00 -14.56
CA LEU A 196 18.25 -0.40 -13.24
C LEU A 196 16.98 -0.86 -12.52
N ALA A 197 17.06 -1.13 -11.21
CA ALA A 197 15.89 -1.45 -10.40
C ALA A 197 14.87 -0.29 -10.37
N SER A 198 15.33 0.96 -10.52
CA SER A 198 14.46 2.13 -10.69
C SER A 198 13.66 2.15 -12.00
N GLY A 199 14.09 1.36 -13.00
CA GLY A 199 13.42 1.17 -14.28
C GLY A 199 12.40 0.02 -14.27
N ASP A 200 12.19 -0.65 -13.15
CA ASP A 200 11.08 -1.60 -12.98
C ASP A 200 9.75 -0.87 -13.14
N ALA A 201 8.96 -1.23 -14.16
CA ALA A 201 7.75 -0.48 -14.53
C ALA A 201 6.68 -0.52 -13.43
N VAL A 202 6.54 -1.66 -12.75
CA VAL A 202 5.59 -1.82 -11.65
C VAL A 202 6.02 -0.93 -10.49
N LEU A 203 7.31 -1.00 -10.15
CA LEU A 203 7.84 -0.25 -9.04
C LEU A 203 7.86 1.25 -9.29
N ALA A 204 8.38 1.67 -10.43
CA ALA A 204 8.49 3.07 -10.84
C ALA A 204 7.13 3.78 -10.73
N LYS A 205 6.04 3.11 -11.12
CA LYS A 205 4.69 3.67 -11.01
C LYS A 205 4.16 3.71 -9.58
N VAL A 206 4.44 2.68 -8.78
CA VAL A 206 4.04 2.62 -7.36
C VAL A 206 4.75 3.70 -6.55
N ILE A 207 6.03 3.97 -6.82
CA ILE A 207 6.80 5.03 -6.15
C ILE A 207 6.56 6.42 -6.76
N ALA A 208 6.14 6.52 -8.03
CA ALA A 208 5.83 7.79 -8.68
C ALA A 208 4.72 8.57 -7.95
N MET A 209 3.71 7.88 -7.42
CA MET A 209 2.62 8.56 -6.71
C MET A 209 3.12 9.19 -5.40
N PRO A 210 3.80 8.48 -4.47
CA PRO A 210 4.48 9.09 -3.34
C PRO A 210 5.43 10.23 -3.72
N ARG A 211 6.21 10.10 -4.80
CA ARG A 211 7.11 11.16 -5.29
C ARG A 211 6.36 12.43 -5.68
N LYS A 212 5.34 12.29 -6.53
CA LYS A 212 4.51 13.42 -6.98
C LYS A 212 3.80 14.06 -5.79
N ARG A 213 3.19 13.22 -4.94
CA ARG A 213 2.50 13.67 -3.74
C ARG A 213 3.46 14.41 -2.83
N SER A 214 4.66 13.89 -2.57
CA SER A 214 5.65 14.52 -1.69
C SER A 214 6.05 15.94 -2.10
N ARG A 215 6.04 16.26 -3.40
CA ARG A 215 6.35 17.62 -3.87
C ARG A 215 5.21 18.59 -3.61
N THR A 216 3.98 18.20 -3.98
CA THR A 216 2.79 19.04 -3.77
C THR A 216 2.35 19.09 -2.30
N ASP A 217 2.60 18.02 -1.57
CA ASP A 217 2.27 17.85 -0.15
C ASP A 217 3.09 18.74 0.77
N MET A 218 4.14 19.39 0.26
CA MET A 218 4.94 20.39 0.99
C MET A 218 4.29 21.77 1.03
N VAL A 219 3.45 22.10 0.06
CA VAL A 219 2.83 23.43 -0.02
C VAL A 219 1.97 23.70 1.22
N ALA A 220 1.04 22.80 1.54
CA ALA A 220 0.16 22.95 2.70
C ALA A 220 0.91 23.13 4.04
N PRO A 221 1.86 22.26 4.45
CA PRO A 221 2.56 22.44 5.71
C PRO A 221 3.47 23.67 5.72
N VAL A 222 4.06 24.08 4.59
CA VAL A 222 4.84 25.33 4.50
C VAL A 222 3.94 26.55 4.71
N VAL A 223 2.78 26.59 4.05
CA VAL A 223 1.79 27.68 4.20
C VAL A 223 1.27 27.73 5.64
N LEU A 224 0.89 26.58 6.21
CA LEU A 224 0.45 26.50 7.61
C LEU A 224 1.54 26.95 8.58
N LEU A 225 2.80 26.59 8.33
CA LEU A 225 3.93 27.00 9.17
C LEU A 225 4.17 28.51 9.06
N ALA A 226 4.14 29.08 7.86
CA ALA A 226 4.28 30.52 7.65
C ALA A 226 3.14 31.30 8.36
N PHE A 227 1.91 30.80 8.26
CA PHE A 227 0.77 31.35 8.99
C PHE A 227 0.94 31.25 10.50
N ALA A 228 1.36 30.09 11.01
CA ALA A 228 1.61 29.89 12.44
C ALA A 228 2.69 30.85 12.96
N VAL A 229 3.81 31.00 12.24
CA VAL A 229 4.87 31.96 12.57
C VAL A 229 4.33 33.38 12.57
N PHE A 230 3.54 33.78 11.57
CA PHE A 230 2.91 35.09 11.53
C PHE A 230 2.02 35.35 12.76
N VAL A 231 1.14 34.41 13.11
CA VAL A 231 0.24 34.52 14.27
C VAL A 231 1.04 34.61 15.58
N VAL A 232 2.08 33.80 15.74
CA VAL A 232 2.96 33.85 16.93
C VAL A 232 3.66 35.21 17.02
N VAL A 233 4.22 35.73 15.91
CA VAL A 233 4.89 37.04 15.88
C VAL A 233 3.92 38.18 16.19
N ASP A 234 2.71 38.15 15.63
CA ASP A 234 1.66 39.15 15.91
C ASP A 234 1.25 39.13 17.39
N LEU A 235 1.04 37.95 17.96
CA LEU A 235 0.66 37.78 19.37
C LEU A 235 1.78 38.26 20.32
N LEU A 236 3.06 37.98 20.00
CA LEU A 236 4.20 38.50 20.74
C LEU A 236 4.30 40.03 20.68
N LYS A 237 4.06 40.62 19.50
CA LYS A 237 4.11 42.09 19.31
C LYS A 237 2.99 42.82 20.05
N ARG A 238 1.79 42.25 20.15
CA ARG A 238 0.65 42.87 20.86
C ARG A 238 0.76 42.79 22.38
N GLY A 239 1.64 41.92 22.88
CA GLY A 239 1.74 41.60 24.31
C GLY A 239 0.57 40.70 24.75
N VAL A 240 0.88 39.62 25.47
CA VAL A 240 -0.15 38.69 25.95
C VAL A 240 -0.81 39.24 27.20
N ARG A 241 -2.11 39.54 27.12
CA ARG A 241 -2.92 39.93 28.29
C ARG A 241 -3.36 38.70 29.09
N ALA A 242 -3.70 38.88 30.36
CA ALA A 242 -4.07 37.78 31.26
C ALA A 242 -5.31 36.99 30.78
N ASP A 243 -6.27 37.66 30.15
CA ASP A 243 -7.46 37.06 29.52
C ASP A 243 -7.13 36.27 28.23
N GLN A 244 -5.94 36.47 27.67
CA GLN A 244 -5.50 35.84 26.42
C GLN A 244 -4.55 34.65 26.62
N VAL A 245 -4.25 34.27 27.88
CA VAL A 245 -3.32 33.17 28.18
C VAL A 245 -3.76 31.86 27.53
N GLY A 246 -5.06 31.54 27.57
CA GLY A 246 -5.60 30.34 26.93
C GLY A 246 -5.41 30.34 25.41
N LEU A 247 -5.62 31.50 24.76
CA LEU A 247 -5.36 31.67 23.33
C LEU A 247 -3.88 31.49 23.00
N ALA A 248 -2.98 32.10 23.79
CA ALA A 248 -1.54 32.00 23.59
C ALA A 248 -1.05 30.53 23.72
N VAL A 249 -1.53 29.80 24.73
CA VAL A 249 -1.24 28.37 24.90
C VAL A 249 -1.78 27.57 23.71
N GLY A 250 -3.00 27.84 23.25
CA GLY A 250 -3.58 27.17 22.09
C GLY A 250 -2.82 27.42 20.79
N VAL A 251 -2.41 28.67 20.53
CA VAL A 251 -1.58 29.04 19.37
C VAL A 251 -0.22 28.35 19.43
N PHE A 252 0.41 28.33 20.60
CA PHE A 252 1.69 27.66 20.78
C PHE A 252 1.58 26.15 20.53
N ALA A 253 0.60 25.48 21.14
CA ALA A 253 0.35 24.06 20.93
C ALA A 253 0.02 23.73 19.45
N GLY A 254 -0.84 24.54 18.82
CA GLY A 254 -1.15 24.41 17.39
C GLY A 254 0.08 24.58 16.49
N THR A 255 0.96 25.54 16.82
CA THR A 255 2.22 25.75 16.11
C THR A 255 3.14 24.54 16.22
N LEU A 256 3.28 23.94 17.42
CA LEU A 256 4.07 22.72 17.61
C LEU A 256 3.52 21.54 16.79
N ILE A 257 2.20 21.39 16.72
CA ILE A 257 1.56 20.37 15.87
C ILE A 257 1.89 20.58 14.40
N ILE A 258 1.82 21.83 13.91
CA ILE A 258 2.17 22.19 12.53
C ILE A 258 3.65 21.92 12.24
N VAL A 259 4.56 22.28 13.17
CA VAL A 259 6.00 21.99 13.05
C VAL A 259 6.24 20.48 13.01
N GLY A 260 5.61 19.70 13.89
CA GLY A 260 5.70 18.24 13.89
C GLY A 260 5.19 17.62 12.59
N PHE A 261 4.07 18.12 12.06
CA PHE A 261 3.53 17.70 10.78
C PHE A 261 4.48 18.02 9.62
N PHE A 262 5.04 19.24 9.58
CA PHE A 262 6.06 19.63 8.60
C PHE A 262 7.29 18.72 8.67
N ALA A 263 7.86 18.52 9.86
CA ALA A 263 9.04 17.67 10.07
C ALA A 263 8.78 16.21 9.63
N TRP A 264 7.62 15.65 9.98
CA TRP A 264 7.21 14.31 9.54
C TRP A 264 7.11 14.22 8.01
N ARG A 265 6.52 15.24 7.37
CA ARG A 265 6.37 15.30 5.91
C ARG A 265 7.73 15.48 5.21
N LEU A 266 8.62 16.32 5.74
CA LEU A 266 9.99 16.49 5.25
C LEU A 266 10.78 15.18 5.37
N TYR A 267 10.70 14.51 6.52
CA TYR A 267 11.31 13.20 6.72
C TYR A 267 10.83 12.18 5.68
N LYS A 268 9.53 12.15 5.37
CA LYS A 268 8.98 11.30 4.31
C LYS A 268 9.52 11.64 2.93
N ALA A 269 9.66 12.92 2.60
CA ALA A 269 10.25 13.36 1.34
C ALA A 269 11.69 12.89 1.20
N LEU A 270 12.51 13.12 2.24
CA LEU A 270 13.91 12.70 2.29
C LEU A 270 14.05 11.17 2.23
N TYR A 271 13.17 10.44 2.91
CA TYR A 271 13.13 8.99 2.85
C TYR A 271 12.93 8.48 1.41
N TRP A 272 11.94 9.00 0.68
CA TRP A 272 11.70 8.58 -0.70
C TRP A 272 12.81 9.01 -1.65
N ALA A 273 13.38 10.20 -1.49
CA ALA A 273 14.55 10.62 -2.25
C ALA A 273 15.74 9.67 -2.03
N LYS A 274 15.94 9.19 -0.80
CA LYS A 274 16.97 8.19 -0.49
C LYS A 274 16.67 6.84 -1.15
N ILE A 275 15.43 6.36 -1.08
CA ILE A 275 15.01 5.11 -1.75
C ILE A 275 15.26 5.20 -3.27
N ASP A 276 14.97 6.34 -3.89
CA ASP A 276 15.21 6.56 -5.31
C ASP A 276 16.69 6.48 -5.70
N ARG A 277 17.55 7.09 -4.88
CA ARG A 277 18.99 7.01 -5.05
C ARG A 277 19.48 5.56 -4.93
N LEU A 278 18.98 4.82 -3.94
CA LEU A 278 19.35 3.43 -3.72
C LEU A 278 18.86 2.50 -4.84
N LEU A 279 17.65 2.72 -5.37
CA LEU A 279 17.13 1.99 -6.53
C LEU A 279 17.92 2.24 -7.83
N SER A 280 18.69 3.33 -7.88
CA SER A 280 19.51 3.70 -9.03
C SER A 280 20.94 3.15 -8.94
N LEU A 281 21.27 2.36 -7.91
CA LEU A 281 22.61 1.78 -7.73
C LEU A 281 22.94 0.66 -8.72
N GLY A 282 21.95 0.12 -9.44
CA GLY A 282 22.15 -0.92 -10.43
C GLY A 282 20.90 -1.75 -10.71
N PRO A 283 21.05 -2.86 -11.47
CA PRO A 283 19.97 -3.81 -11.74
C PRO A 283 19.58 -4.58 -10.47
N TRP A 284 18.50 -5.36 -10.57
CA TRP A 284 18.14 -6.32 -9.53
C TRP A 284 19.12 -7.49 -9.48
N ASN A 285 19.69 -7.75 -8.31
CA ASN A 285 20.55 -8.90 -8.04
C ASN A 285 19.88 -9.83 -7.02
N ALA A 286 19.83 -11.12 -7.33
CA ALA A 286 19.38 -12.13 -6.38
C ALA A 286 20.54 -12.51 -5.45
N VAL A 287 20.32 -12.39 -4.15
CA VAL A 287 21.26 -12.79 -3.10
C VAL A 287 20.64 -13.94 -2.34
N THR A 288 21.41 -15.00 -2.08
CA THR A 288 20.93 -16.08 -1.21
C THR A 288 20.74 -15.51 0.19
N ALA A 289 19.56 -15.71 0.76
CA ALA A 289 19.24 -15.22 2.09
C ALA A 289 18.36 -16.20 2.84
N GLU A 290 18.71 -16.41 4.11
CA GLU A 290 17.96 -17.25 5.04
C GLU A 290 17.37 -16.37 6.13
N LEU A 291 16.06 -16.50 6.33
CA LEU A 291 15.37 -15.90 7.46
C LEU A 291 15.21 -16.93 8.56
N PRO A 292 15.48 -16.57 9.82
CA PRO A 292 15.01 -17.39 10.93
C PRO A 292 13.49 -17.53 10.86
N GLU A 293 12.97 -18.68 11.29
CA GLU A 293 11.55 -18.99 11.16
C GLU A 293 10.67 -17.84 11.64
N PRO A 294 9.67 -17.43 10.85
CA PRO A 294 8.89 -16.26 11.14
C PRO A 294 7.99 -16.48 12.36
N THR A 295 8.35 -15.93 13.52
CA THR A 295 7.54 -16.04 14.74
C THR A 295 6.23 -15.24 14.68
N ARG A 296 6.12 -14.19 13.85
CA ARG A 296 4.91 -13.32 13.76
C ARG A 296 4.64 -12.72 12.37
N VAL A 297 3.36 -12.50 12.09
CA VAL A 297 2.84 -11.88 10.86
C VAL A 297 2.71 -10.36 11.05
N GLY A 298 3.70 -9.58 10.62
CA GLY A 298 3.85 -8.20 11.04
C GLY A 298 4.72 -7.39 10.10
N ARG A 299 4.66 -6.05 10.20
CA ARG A 299 5.80 -5.22 9.81
C ARG A 299 6.74 -5.24 11.01
N THR A 300 7.67 -6.17 11.02
CA THR A 300 8.67 -6.33 12.07
C THR A 300 10.05 -6.14 11.47
N THR A 301 10.96 -5.57 12.24
CA THR A 301 12.38 -5.66 11.89
C THR A 301 12.77 -7.12 12.02
N VAL A 302 13.41 -7.66 10.99
CA VAL A 302 13.93 -9.02 10.97
C VAL A 302 15.37 -8.98 10.47
N THR A 303 16.20 -9.87 11.00
CA THR A 303 17.58 -10.03 10.56
C THR A 303 17.67 -11.36 9.83
N ALA A 304 18.06 -11.32 8.57
CA ALA A 304 18.37 -12.48 7.73
C ALA A 304 19.89 -12.70 7.70
N GLN A 305 20.34 -13.89 7.32
CA GLN A 305 21.72 -14.13 6.91
C GLN A 305 21.76 -14.12 5.38
N ALA A 306 22.61 -13.31 4.77
CA ALA A 306 22.75 -13.25 3.31
C ALA A 306 24.16 -13.59 2.85
N THR A 307 24.27 -14.40 1.81
CA THR A 307 25.54 -14.78 1.18
C THR A 307 25.84 -13.83 0.03
N LEU A 308 26.87 -13.00 0.18
CA LEU A 308 27.34 -12.06 -0.83
C LEU A 308 28.01 -12.79 -2.01
N ALA A 309 28.25 -12.07 -3.11
CA ALA A 309 28.86 -12.63 -4.32
C ALA A 309 30.29 -13.16 -4.11
N ASP A 310 30.99 -12.68 -3.08
CA ASP A 310 32.32 -13.16 -2.67
C ASP A 310 32.27 -14.36 -1.70
N GLY A 311 31.08 -14.90 -1.43
CA GLY A 311 30.86 -16.03 -0.54
C GLY A 311 30.76 -15.68 0.94
N ARG A 312 30.99 -14.42 1.34
CA ARG A 312 30.85 -14.00 2.75
C ARG A 312 29.37 -14.01 3.16
N ILE A 313 29.12 -14.49 4.37
CA ILE A 313 27.81 -14.44 5.01
C ILE A 313 27.76 -13.19 5.89
N VAL A 314 26.80 -12.31 5.66
CA VAL A 314 26.60 -11.09 6.45
C VAL A 314 25.17 -11.03 6.99
N PRO A 315 24.96 -10.50 8.21
CA PRO A 315 23.62 -10.22 8.69
C PRO A 315 22.99 -9.12 7.84
N VAL A 316 21.70 -9.24 7.55
CA VAL A 316 20.93 -8.24 6.81
C VAL A 316 19.70 -7.86 7.61
N THR A 317 19.70 -6.65 8.14
CA THR A 317 18.57 -6.10 8.87
C THR A 317 17.56 -5.51 7.90
N LEU A 318 16.34 -6.04 7.93
CA LEU A 318 15.20 -5.61 7.13
C LEU A 318 14.19 -4.87 8.03
N PRO A 319 14.36 -3.56 8.28
CA PRO A 319 13.48 -2.80 9.15
C PRO A 319 12.03 -2.86 8.64
N ARG A 320 11.09 -3.22 9.53
CA ARG A 320 9.65 -3.24 9.23
C ARG A 320 9.28 -4.04 7.95
N ALA A 321 10.03 -5.11 7.66
CA ALA A 321 9.81 -5.93 6.47
C ALA A 321 8.36 -6.38 6.34
N GLY A 322 7.78 -6.17 5.16
CA GLY A 322 6.45 -6.65 4.85
C GLY A 322 6.40 -8.18 4.81
N HIS A 323 5.23 -8.75 5.10
CA HIS A 323 5.03 -10.19 5.09
C HIS A 323 5.36 -10.81 3.72
N ALA A 324 5.05 -10.14 2.61
CA ALA A 324 5.34 -10.63 1.25
C ALA A 324 6.84 -10.85 1.00
N ILE A 325 7.69 -9.89 1.37
CA ILE A 325 9.15 -10.01 1.23
C ILE A 325 9.68 -11.17 2.09
N ARG A 326 9.22 -11.27 3.34
CA ARG A 326 9.63 -12.33 4.26
C ARG A 326 9.21 -13.71 3.78
N ALA A 327 7.96 -13.86 3.34
CA ALA A 327 7.46 -15.10 2.77
C ALA A 327 8.27 -15.48 1.51
N ASN A 328 8.62 -14.49 0.68
CA ASN A 328 9.42 -14.74 -0.52
C ASN A 328 10.81 -15.26 -0.21
N ILE A 329 11.51 -14.63 0.74
CA ILE A 329 12.82 -15.10 1.18
C ILE A 329 12.71 -16.52 1.75
N ALA A 330 11.74 -16.77 2.64
CA ALA A 330 11.55 -18.10 3.24
C ALA A 330 11.23 -19.19 2.21
N ALA A 331 10.43 -18.87 1.18
CA ALA A 331 10.05 -19.85 0.16
C ALA A 331 11.11 -20.08 -0.92
N THR A 332 11.90 -19.06 -1.24
CA THR A 332 12.81 -19.09 -2.40
C THR A 332 14.28 -19.11 -2.02
N GLY A 333 14.61 -18.83 -0.76
CA GLY A 333 15.97 -18.60 -0.28
C GLY A 333 16.62 -17.37 -0.91
N LYS A 334 15.85 -16.46 -1.53
CA LYS A 334 16.37 -15.33 -2.31
C LYS A 334 15.85 -13.99 -1.80
N LEU A 335 16.78 -13.07 -1.60
CA LEU A 335 16.56 -11.65 -1.38
C LEU A 335 17.00 -10.88 -2.62
N TRP A 336 16.07 -10.19 -3.29
CA TRP A 336 16.42 -9.33 -4.42
C TRP A 336 16.84 -7.95 -3.92
N VAL A 337 18.00 -7.49 -4.37
CA VAL A 337 18.64 -6.24 -3.97
C VAL A 337 18.87 -5.36 -5.20
N ALA A 338 18.61 -4.06 -5.09
CA ALA A 338 18.95 -3.10 -6.14
C ALA A 338 20.44 -2.76 -6.09
N GLY A 339 21.22 -3.09 -7.13
CA GLY A 339 22.67 -2.93 -7.15
C GLY A 339 23.43 -4.07 -6.46
N ILE A 340 24.75 -3.91 -6.30
CA ILE A 340 25.64 -4.93 -5.71
C ILE A 340 25.68 -4.74 -4.18
N PRO A 341 25.17 -5.70 -3.38
CA PRO A 341 25.23 -5.61 -1.93
C PRO A 341 26.69 -5.67 -1.44
N ALA A 342 26.98 -4.97 -0.34
CA ALA A 342 28.25 -5.09 0.36
C ALA A 342 28.05 -4.87 1.86
N ASP A 343 28.97 -5.40 2.64
CA ASP A 343 29.03 -5.22 4.09
C ASP A 343 29.05 -3.73 4.48
N GLY A 344 28.33 -3.38 5.53
CA GLY A 344 28.13 -2.00 6.01
C GLY A 344 27.26 -1.09 5.12
N LYS A 345 26.66 -1.59 4.03
CA LYS A 345 25.87 -0.75 3.11
C LYS A 345 24.37 -0.85 3.33
N GLN A 346 23.70 0.29 3.14
CA GLN A 346 22.25 0.34 3.02
C GLN A 346 21.85 0.13 1.57
N MET A 347 20.91 -0.78 1.34
CA MET A 347 20.39 -1.11 0.02
C MET A 347 18.86 -1.07 0.02
N VAL A 348 18.27 -1.13 -1.17
CA VAL A 348 16.85 -1.38 -1.34
C VAL A 348 16.65 -2.84 -1.73
N THR A 349 15.68 -3.48 -1.10
CA THR A 349 15.27 -4.85 -1.38
C THR A 349 13.82 -4.88 -1.83
N GLY A 350 13.45 -5.89 -2.60
CA GLY A 350 12.10 -6.01 -3.14
C GLY A 350 11.86 -7.35 -3.80
N ILE A 351 10.85 -7.40 -4.67
CA ILE A 351 10.64 -8.52 -5.59
C ILE A 351 10.46 -7.88 -6.98
N PRO A 352 11.35 -8.16 -7.95
CA PRO A 352 11.30 -7.55 -9.28
C PRO A 352 9.93 -7.79 -9.95
N GLY A 353 9.29 -6.71 -10.41
CA GLY A 353 7.99 -6.76 -11.05
C GLY A 353 6.80 -6.75 -10.08
N TYR A 354 7.05 -6.52 -8.79
CA TYR A 354 6.02 -6.46 -7.75
C TYR A 354 6.12 -5.17 -6.94
N PRO A 355 5.02 -4.67 -6.36
CA PRO A 355 4.98 -3.39 -5.64
C PRO A 355 5.52 -3.51 -4.20
N PHE A 356 6.58 -4.29 -3.99
CA PHE A 356 7.19 -4.51 -2.68
C PHE A 356 8.58 -3.92 -2.63
N LEU A 357 8.78 -3.04 -1.64
CA LEU A 357 10.07 -2.50 -1.31
C LEU A 357 10.31 -2.54 0.18
N ASN A 358 11.56 -2.73 0.54
CA ASN A 358 12.06 -2.42 1.85
C ASN A 358 13.46 -1.83 1.78
N ARG A 359 13.84 -1.08 2.82
CA ARG A 359 15.26 -0.82 3.06
C ARG A 359 15.88 -2.07 3.69
N ALA A 360 17.13 -2.33 3.36
CA ALA A 360 17.95 -3.35 3.98
C ALA A 360 19.28 -2.74 4.41
N ASP A 361 19.75 -3.11 5.59
CA ASP A 361 21.02 -2.70 6.16
C ASP A 361 21.90 -3.96 6.22
N PHE A 362 22.96 -4.05 5.41
CA PHE A 362 23.88 -5.19 5.35
C PHE A 362 25.04 -4.98 6.32
N GLY A 363 25.38 -6.00 7.13
CA GLY A 363 26.49 -5.94 8.09
C GLY A 363 26.17 -5.29 9.44
N SER A 364 24.90 -5.01 9.72
CA SER A 364 24.45 -4.24 10.90
C SER A 364 23.89 -5.09 12.01
#